data_AF-A0A0X3Q1Y8-F1
#
_entry.id   AF-A0A0X3Q1Y8-F1
#
_cell.length_a   1.000
_cell.length_b   1.000
_cell.length_c   1.000
_cell.angle_alpha   90.00
_cell.angle_beta   90.00
_cell.angle_gamma   90.00
#
_symmetry.space_group_name_H-M   'P 1'
#
loop_
_entity.id
_entity.type
_entity.pdbx_description
1 polymer ?
#
loop_
_entity_poly.entity_id
_entity_poly.type
_entity_poly.pdbx_seq_one_letter_code
_entity_poly.pdbx_strand_id
1 'polypeptide(L)'
;MIDDDHPHIDYDNLPPTPTCLVPYAHQIGGHGTGHSDSSQDYRLLLHPPTNTIFKPLQNGSRGLREAEFYLRVFAADAPPSLVDLRPFLPTFHGLYRSSASVVYLALEDVLACLQNPSVCDLKMGTAACPPDVDAAKIRSENAKYAHRATVGFLLTGMKVYHEESGEYLSVPRYFGRCLDLDAVYSSGIRVFLGPNVARHPDLARAFLARLQHMRKLLSNQCFALYCSSLLLAYSSSRLPTAPNVKTVVKLVDFAHYRSKLESQDVSGFSHGLDTLIRLLDEASCDSSQLCDPSPLSIV
;
A
#
# COMPACT_ATOMS: atom_id res chain seq x y z
N MET A 1 -10.83 29.82 9.71
CA MET A 1 -11.93 29.22 8.92
C MET A 1 -11.33 28.87 7.58
N ILE A 2 -10.90 27.62 7.42
CA ILE A 2 -10.53 27.09 6.11
C ILE A 2 -11.87 26.61 5.56
N ASP A 3 -12.33 27.18 4.44
CA ASP A 3 -13.49 26.66 3.72
C ASP A 3 -13.25 25.16 3.47
N ASP A 4 -14.18 24.31 3.93
CA ASP A 4 -14.30 22.91 3.48
C ASP A 4 -14.81 22.94 2.02
N ASP A 5 -14.00 23.48 1.12
CA ASP A 5 -14.26 23.46 -0.31
C ASP A 5 -13.97 22.04 -0.81
N HIS A 6 -14.96 21.16 -0.60
CA HIS A 6 -14.93 19.82 -1.13
C HIS A 6 -15.00 19.90 -2.66
N PRO A 7 -14.05 19.29 -3.40
CA PRO A 7 -14.10 19.31 -4.86
C PRO A 7 -15.45 18.79 -5.36
N HIS A 8 -16.17 19.63 -6.10
CA HIS A 8 -17.45 19.25 -6.70
C HIS A 8 -17.22 18.22 -7.80
N ILE A 9 -17.75 17.01 -7.62
CA ILE A 9 -17.67 15.94 -8.61
C ILE A 9 -18.99 15.90 -9.38
N ASP A 10 -18.94 16.27 -10.66
CA ASP A 10 -20.06 16.06 -11.58
C ASP A 10 -20.10 14.58 -12.00
N TYR A 11 -20.80 13.78 -11.20
CA TYR A 11 -20.94 12.34 -11.44
C TYR A 11 -21.69 12.01 -12.73
N ASP A 12 -22.52 12.93 -13.24
CA ASP A 12 -23.36 12.70 -14.41
C ASP A 12 -22.58 12.85 -15.72
N ASN A 13 -21.49 13.63 -15.71
CA ASN A 13 -20.66 13.91 -16.89
C ASN A 13 -19.25 13.27 -16.84
N LEU A 14 -19.09 12.14 -16.15
CA LEU A 14 -17.82 11.43 -16.12
C LEU A 14 -17.52 10.74 -17.47
N PRO A 15 -16.25 10.75 -17.95
CA PRO A 15 -15.88 10.04 -19.16
C PRO A 15 -16.10 8.52 -19.03
N PRO A 16 -16.44 7.83 -20.13
CA PRO A 16 -16.64 6.39 -20.09
C PRO A 16 -15.31 5.65 -19.86
N THR A 17 -15.35 4.53 -19.15
CA THR A 17 -14.19 3.63 -19.04
C THR A 17 -13.77 3.09 -20.41
N PRO A 18 -12.47 2.80 -20.63
CA PRO A 18 -11.99 2.11 -21.84
C PRO A 18 -12.65 0.73 -22.02
N THR A 19 -12.67 0.22 -23.26
CA THR A 19 -13.37 -1.04 -23.61
C THR A 19 -12.55 -2.30 -23.35
N CYS A 20 -11.21 -2.23 -23.29
CA CYS A 20 -10.32 -3.39 -23.15
C CYS A 20 -9.78 -3.57 -21.71
N LEU A 21 -10.62 -3.31 -20.71
CA LEU A 21 -10.26 -3.57 -19.32
C LEU A 21 -10.18 -5.07 -19.04
N VAL A 22 -9.11 -5.48 -18.37
CA VAL A 22 -8.88 -6.87 -17.94
C VAL A 22 -8.69 -6.95 -16.43
N PRO A 23 -8.95 -8.08 -15.78
CA PRO A 23 -8.66 -8.21 -14.36
C PRO A 23 -7.18 -8.00 -14.02
N TYR A 24 -6.88 -7.21 -12.99
CA TYR A 24 -5.51 -6.95 -12.56
C TYR A 24 -4.90 -8.15 -11.84
N ALA A 25 -3.80 -8.69 -12.36
CA ALA A 25 -3.19 -9.94 -11.89
C ALA A 25 -2.36 -9.81 -10.62
N HIS A 26 -1.92 -8.59 -10.27
CA HIS A 26 -1.04 -8.33 -9.13
C HIS A 26 -1.76 -7.77 -7.90
N GLN A 27 -3.10 -7.78 -7.87
CA GLN A 27 -3.85 -7.34 -6.71
C GLN A 27 -3.52 -8.22 -5.49
N ILE A 28 -2.87 -7.62 -4.49
CA ILE A 28 -2.62 -8.24 -3.18
C ILE A 28 -3.41 -7.45 -2.12
N GLY A 29 -4.08 -8.14 -1.19
CA GLY A 29 -4.88 -7.49 -0.15
C GLY A 29 -6.11 -6.69 -0.66
N GLY A 30 -6.71 -5.89 0.21
CA GLY A 30 -7.91 -5.09 -0.12
C GLY A 30 -9.23 -5.88 -0.21
N HIS A 31 -10.32 -5.20 -0.59
CA HIS A 31 -11.68 -5.75 -0.58
C HIS A 31 -11.93 -6.79 -1.69
N GLY A 32 -11.14 -6.78 -2.77
CA GLY A 32 -11.30 -7.67 -3.93
C GLY A 32 -10.57 -9.01 -3.85
N THR A 33 -9.86 -9.31 -2.76
CA THR A 33 -9.02 -10.53 -2.62
C THR A 33 -9.65 -11.63 -1.76
N GLY A 34 -10.95 -11.53 -1.45
CA GLY A 34 -11.72 -12.58 -0.77
C GLY A 34 -12.37 -13.58 -1.73
N HIS A 35 -12.78 -14.75 -1.20
CA HIS A 35 -13.55 -15.77 -1.93
C HIS A 35 -15.09 -15.55 -1.84
N SER A 36 -15.55 -14.41 -1.31
CA SER A 36 -16.98 -14.08 -1.22
C SER A 36 -17.47 -13.45 -2.51
N ASP A 37 -18.74 -13.64 -2.91
CA ASP A 37 -19.31 -13.01 -4.10
C ASP A 37 -19.15 -11.47 -4.12
N SER A 38 -19.17 -10.84 -2.95
CA SER A 38 -18.90 -9.41 -2.76
C SER A 38 -17.47 -8.97 -3.08
N SER A 39 -16.52 -9.89 -3.30
CA SER A 39 -15.15 -9.55 -3.68
C SER A 39 -15.03 -9.20 -5.16
N GLN A 40 -15.93 -9.70 -6.00
CA GLN A 40 -15.94 -9.38 -7.43
C GLN A 40 -16.20 -7.88 -7.67
N ASP A 41 -17.04 -7.27 -6.84
CA ASP A 41 -17.39 -5.84 -6.89
C ASP A 41 -16.21 -4.90 -6.63
N TYR A 42 -15.12 -5.41 -6.01
CA TYR A 42 -13.93 -4.61 -5.66
C TYR A 42 -12.67 -5.09 -6.38
N ARG A 43 -12.82 -5.87 -7.45
CA ARG A 43 -11.70 -6.31 -8.26
C ARG A 43 -11.11 -5.13 -9.03
N LEU A 44 -9.79 -4.98 -8.96
CA LEU A 44 -9.08 -4.00 -9.75
C LEU A 44 -9.07 -4.44 -11.22
N LEU A 45 -9.31 -3.49 -12.11
CA LEU A 45 -9.18 -3.70 -13.56
C LEU A 45 -7.94 -2.98 -14.06
N LEU A 46 -7.33 -3.49 -15.13
CA LEU A 46 -6.18 -2.91 -15.80
C LEU A 46 -6.59 -2.55 -17.22
N HIS A 47 -6.16 -1.39 -17.69
CA HIS A 47 -6.12 -1.02 -19.09
C HIS A 47 -4.68 -1.22 -19.61
N PRO A 48 -4.38 -2.36 -20.27
CA PRO A 48 -3.01 -2.70 -20.66
C PRO A 48 -2.33 -1.66 -21.56
N PRO A 49 -3.01 -1.01 -22.54
CA PRO A 49 -2.36 -0.04 -23.41
C PRO A 49 -1.75 1.17 -22.70
N THR A 50 -2.30 1.57 -21.55
CA THR A 50 -1.85 2.75 -20.80
C THR A 50 -1.28 2.41 -19.43
N ASN A 51 -1.21 1.14 -19.05
CA ASN A 51 -0.82 0.69 -17.70
C ASN A 51 -1.60 1.44 -16.61
N THR A 52 -2.92 1.52 -16.78
CA THR A 52 -3.81 2.23 -15.85
C THR A 52 -4.72 1.25 -15.12
N ILE A 53 -4.69 1.29 -13.80
CA ILE A 53 -5.58 0.56 -12.92
C ILE A 53 -6.88 1.34 -12.74
N PHE A 54 -8.01 0.69 -12.98
CA PHE A 54 -9.35 1.18 -12.68
C PHE A 54 -9.82 0.54 -11.36
N LYS A 55 -9.80 1.34 -10.29
CA LYS A 55 -10.22 0.93 -8.95
C LYS A 55 -11.67 1.38 -8.72
N PRO A 56 -12.63 0.45 -8.53
CA PRO A 56 -14.02 0.82 -8.29
C PRO A 56 -14.16 1.61 -6.98
N LEU A 57 -14.97 2.67 -6.99
CA LEU A 57 -15.28 3.42 -5.78
C LEU A 57 -16.05 2.54 -4.80
N GLN A 58 -15.64 2.58 -3.53
CA GLN A 58 -16.35 1.88 -2.47
C GLN A 58 -17.70 2.56 -2.17
N ASN A 59 -18.70 1.75 -1.78
CA ASN A 59 -20.02 2.26 -1.43
C ASN A 59 -20.00 3.33 -0.34
N GLY A 60 -20.88 4.33 -0.51
CA GLY A 60 -21.12 5.41 0.43
C GLY A 60 -19.94 6.39 0.57
N SER A 61 -19.78 6.97 1.76
CA SER A 61 -18.78 8.02 2.02
C SER A 61 -17.32 7.57 1.86
N ARG A 62 -17.05 6.26 1.75
CA ARG A 62 -15.69 5.71 1.57
C ARG A 62 -15.12 6.02 0.19
N GLY A 63 -15.86 5.70 -0.88
CA GLY A 63 -15.43 5.99 -2.25
C GLY A 63 -15.34 7.49 -2.49
N LEU A 64 -16.32 8.26 -1.99
CA LEU A 64 -16.32 9.72 -2.10
C LEU A 64 -15.06 10.34 -1.49
N ARG A 65 -14.69 9.94 -0.26
CA ARG A 65 -13.46 10.43 0.39
C ARG A 65 -12.20 10.05 -0.38
N GLU A 66 -12.10 8.82 -0.89
CA GLU A 66 -10.93 8.42 -1.65
C GLU A 66 -10.78 9.23 -2.94
N ALA A 67 -11.88 9.47 -3.66
CA ALA A 67 -11.89 10.34 -4.84
C ALA A 67 -11.50 11.78 -4.49
N GLU A 68 -12.09 12.33 -3.42
CA GLU A 68 -11.78 13.67 -2.93
C GLU A 68 -10.29 13.84 -2.60
N PHE A 69 -9.68 12.85 -1.93
CA PHE A 69 -8.25 12.87 -1.62
C PHE A 69 -7.39 13.02 -2.88
N TYR A 70 -7.65 12.18 -3.91
CA TYR A 70 -6.90 12.25 -5.15
C TYR A 70 -7.14 13.55 -5.91
N LEU A 71 -8.40 14.03 -5.97
CA LEU A 71 -8.73 15.31 -6.60
C LEU A 71 -7.99 16.47 -5.94
N ARG A 72 -7.93 16.51 -4.61
CA ARG A 72 -7.20 17.54 -3.85
C ARG A 72 -5.69 17.49 -4.07
N VAL A 73 -5.10 16.30 -4.03
CA VAL A 73 -3.63 16.15 -4.18
C VAL A 73 -3.18 16.44 -5.61
N PHE A 74 -3.98 16.07 -6.61
CA PHE A 74 -3.66 16.26 -8.02
C PHE A 74 -4.30 17.50 -8.65
N ALA A 75 -4.95 18.36 -7.86
CA ALA A 75 -5.45 19.65 -8.33
C ALA A 75 -4.32 20.52 -8.91
N ALA A 76 -4.65 21.36 -9.88
CA ALA A 76 -3.68 22.26 -10.53
C ALA A 76 -3.13 23.31 -9.56
N ASP A 77 -3.93 23.70 -8.59
CA ASP A 77 -3.66 24.69 -7.53
C ASP A 77 -3.33 24.05 -6.17
N ALA A 78 -3.05 22.74 -6.13
CA ALA A 78 -2.70 22.05 -4.90
C ALA A 78 -1.48 22.71 -4.22
N PRO A 79 -1.50 22.91 -2.88
CA PRO A 79 -0.38 23.51 -2.17
C PRO A 79 0.89 22.64 -2.29
N PRO A 80 2.09 23.25 -2.18
CA PRO A 80 3.37 22.52 -2.34
C PRO A 80 3.47 21.27 -1.45
N SER A 81 2.95 21.32 -0.22
CA SER A 81 2.94 20.18 0.69
C SER A 81 2.22 18.94 0.14
N LEU A 82 1.14 19.13 -0.65
CA LEU A 82 0.45 18.02 -1.32
C LEU A 82 1.15 17.62 -2.63
N VAL A 83 1.69 18.60 -3.37
CA VAL A 83 2.45 18.31 -4.61
C VAL A 83 3.66 17.43 -4.32
N ASP A 84 4.38 17.70 -3.24
CA ASP A 84 5.55 16.93 -2.81
C ASP A 84 5.21 15.47 -2.47
N LEU A 85 3.94 15.16 -2.14
CA LEU A 85 3.50 13.78 -1.88
C LEU A 85 3.22 12.97 -3.14
N ARG A 86 3.00 13.60 -4.31
CA ARG A 86 2.65 12.91 -5.57
C ARG A 86 3.62 11.77 -5.93
N PRO A 87 4.95 11.88 -5.76
CA PRO A 87 5.87 10.76 -6.02
C PRO A 87 5.58 9.50 -5.21
N PHE A 88 4.91 9.64 -4.06
CA PHE A 88 4.52 8.57 -3.15
C PHE A 88 3.08 8.10 -3.34
N LEU A 89 2.37 8.56 -4.36
CA LEU A 89 1.01 8.15 -4.69
C LEU A 89 0.99 7.50 -6.08
N PRO A 90 0.08 6.56 -6.37
CA PRO A 90 -0.24 6.24 -7.76
C PRO A 90 -0.68 7.51 -8.48
N THR A 91 -0.14 7.78 -9.67
CA THR A 91 -0.59 8.94 -10.45
C THR A 91 -2.08 8.84 -10.73
N PHE A 92 -2.82 9.92 -10.49
CA PHE A 92 -4.26 9.98 -10.72
C PHE A 92 -4.56 10.50 -12.13
N HIS A 93 -5.37 9.76 -12.87
CA HIS A 93 -5.76 10.07 -14.25
C HIS A 93 -7.22 10.50 -14.38
N GLY A 94 -7.92 10.69 -13.27
CA GLY A 94 -9.32 11.15 -13.23
C GLY A 94 -10.31 10.07 -12.79
N LEU A 95 -11.59 10.47 -12.76
CA LEU A 95 -12.73 9.60 -12.49
C LEU A 95 -13.37 9.17 -13.81
N TYR A 96 -13.80 7.92 -13.87
CA TYR A 96 -14.43 7.32 -15.06
C TYR A 96 -15.69 6.56 -14.66
N ARG A 97 -16.65 6.45 -15.57
CA ARG A 97 -17.92 5.74 -15.37
C ARG A 97 -18.04 4.60 -16.38
N SER A 98 -18.38 3.41 -15.90
CA SER A 98 -18.70 2.27 -16.79
C SER A 98 -20.14 2.35 -17.30
N SER A 99 -20.47 1.55 -18.32
CA SER A 99 -21.84 1.39 -18.81
C SER A 99 -22.81 0.87 -17.74
N ALA A 100 -22.32 0.11 -16.76
CA ALA A 100 -23.08 -0.35 -15.60
C ALA A 100 -23.20 0.71 -14.48
N SER A 101 -22.85 1.97 -14.77
CA SER A 101 -22.88 3.10 -13.81
C SER A 101 -21.96 2.98 -12.60
N VAL A 102 -21.01 2.03 -12.60
CA VAL A 102 -19.94 1.96 -11.61
C VAL A 102 -18.90 3.04 -11.90
N VAL A 103 -18.51 3.79 -10.87
CA VAL A 103 -17.48 4.84 -10.96
C VAL A 103 -16.13 4.28 -10.50
N TYR A 104 -15.07 4.64 -11.22
CA TYR A 104 -13.71 4.17 -11.01
C TYR A 104 -12.74 5.34 -10.83
N LEU A 105 -11.75 5.15 -9.96
CA LEU A 105 -10.51 5.90 -9.97
C LEU A 105 -9.59 5.29 -11.05
N ALA A 106 -9.12 6.10 -11.98
CA ALA A 106 -8.05 5.70 -12.89
C ALA A 106 -6.70 6.08 -12.26
N LEU A 107 -5.88 5.07 -11.96
CA LEU A 107 -4.63 5.18 -11.24
C LEU A 107 -3.49 4.54 -12.02
N GLU A 108 -2.27 5.04 -11.88
CA GLU A 108 -1.06 4.40 -12.40
C GLU A 108 -0.92 2.94 -11.92
N ASP A 109 -0.61 2.01 -12.82
CA ASP A 109 -0.06 0.72 -12.43
C ASP A 109 1.40 0.89 -11.99
N VAL A 110 1.57 1.08 -10.69
CA VAL A 110 2.88 1.32 -10.07
C VAL A 110 3.84 0.12 -10.17
N LEU A 111 3.35 -1.05 -10.62
CA LEU A 111 4.16 -2.27 -10.81
C LEU A 111 4.53 -2.52 -12.28
N ALA A 112 3.96 -1.78 -13.24
CA ALA A 112 4.11 -2.04 -14.68
C ALA A 112 5.57 -2.08 -15.16
N CYS A 113 6.45 -1.32 -14.51
CA CYS A 113 7.88 -1.22 -14.85
C CYS A 113 8.78 -2.23 -14.11
N LEU A 114 8.20 -3.10 -13.28
CA LEU A 114 8.93 -4.11 -12.51
C LEU A 114 8.86 -5.47 -13.21
N GLN A 115 10.02 -6.09 -13.42
CA GLN A 115 10.08 -7.49 -13.84
C GLN A 115 9.92 -8.38 -12.62
N ASN A 116 9.02 -9.35 -12.69
CA ASN A 116 8.72 -10.31 -11.62
C ASN A 116 8.56 -9.61 -10.25
N PRO A 117 7.57 -8.70 -10.10
CA PRO A 117 7.49 -7.85 -8.93
C PRO A 117 7.27 -8.67 -7.65
N SER A 118 8.15 -8.50 -6.67
CA SER A 118 7.87 -8.86 -5.27
C SER A 118 7.17 -7.68 -4.60
N VAL A 119 6.06 -7.92 -3.91
CA VAL A 119 5.15 -6.88 -3.41
C VAL A 119 4.73 -7.20 -1.97
N CYS A 120 4.64 -6.17 -1.13
CA CYS A 120 4.14 -6.25 0.23
C CYS A 120 3.19 -5.07 0.49
N ASP A 121 2.03 -5.38 1.07
CA ASP A 121 1.02 -4.41 1.50
C ASP A 121 1.01 -4.35 3.03
N LEU A 122 1.35 -3.19 3.57
CA LEU A 122 1.39 -2.93 5.00
C LEU A 122 0.30 -1.94 5.37
N LYS A 123 -0.76 -2.41 6.02
CA LYS A 123 -1.80 -1.52 6.56
C LYS A 123 -1.28 -0.77 7.77
N MET A 124 -1.08 0.53 7.61
CA MET A 124 -0.41 1.39 8.59
C MET A 124 -1.34 1.85 9.70
N GLY A 125 -0.76 2.28 10.81
CA GLY A 125 -1.45 2.86 11.96
C GLY A 125 -1.52 1.94 13.18
N THR A 126 -1.31 2.52 14.37
CA THR A 126 -1.60 1.87 15.66
C THR A 126 -3.10 1.77 15.91
N ALA A 127 -3.89 2.69 15.35
CA ALA A 127 -5.33 2.60 15.30
C ALA A 127 -5.79 1.77 14.10
N ALA A 128 -6.62 0.74 14.34
CA ALA A 128 -7.11 -0.12 13.25
C ALA A 128 -8.17 0.57 12.36
N CYS A 129 -8.85 1.61 12.88
CA CYS A 129 -9.85 2.39 12.16
C CYS A 129 -9.96 3.83 12.72
N PRO A 130 -10.65 4.75 12.00
CA PRO A 130 -10.96 6.09 12.49
C PRO A 130 -11.76 6.11 13.81
N PRO A 131 -11.69 7.20 14.58
CA PRO A 131 -12.39 7.33 15.87
C PRO A 131 -13.91 7.49 15.72
N ASP A 132 -14.40 7.92 14.55
CA ASP A 132 -15.83 8.10 14.24
C ASP A 132 -16.54 6.78 13.85
N VAL A 133 -15.84 5.65 13.91
CA VAL A 133 -16.40 4.32 13.67
C VAL A 133 -17.06 3.77 14.94
N ASP A 134 -18.12 2.98 14.78
CA ASP A 134 -18.81 2.37 15.92
C ASP A 134 -17.88 1.49 16.78
N ALA A 135 -18.17 1.43 18.09
CA ALA A 135 -17.33 0.74 19.06
C ALA A 135 -17.22 -0.77 18.80
N ALA A 136 -18.23 -1.41 18.21
CA ALA A 136 -18.20 -2.84 17.90
C ALA A 136 -17.20 -3.14 16.78
N LYS A 137 -17.19 -2.32 15.74
CA LYS A 137 -16.25 -2.38 14.63
C LYS A 137 -14.84 -2.02 15.07
N ILE A 138 -14.65 -1.01 15.93
CA ILE A 138 -13.34 -0.74 16.55
C ILE A 138 -12.79 -1.98 17.26
N ARG A 139 -13.61 -2.63 18.11
CA ARG A 139 -13.20 -3.87 18.81
C ARG A 139 -12.85 -4.99 17.82
N SER A 140 -13.69 -5.20 16.81
CA SER A 140 -13.46 -6.24 15.80
C SER A 140 -12.18 -6.00 14.98
N GLU A 141 -11.91 -4.77 14.56
CA GLU A 141 -10.71 -4.42 13.80
C GLU A 141 -9.43 -4.53 14.66
N ASN A 142 -9.48 -4.09 15.92
CA ASN A 142 -8.36 -4.23 16.85
C ASN A 142 -8.05 -5.70 17.19
N ALA A 143 -9.07 -6.56 17.30
CA ALA A 143 -8.90 -7.98 17.56
C ALA A 143 -8.19 -8.74 16.42
N LYS A 144 -8.09 -8.14 15.22
CA LYS A 144 -7.40 -8.78 14.08
C LYS A 144 -5.89 -8.89 14.27
N TYR A 145 -5.28 -8.07 15.14
CA TYR A 145 -3.84 -8.13 15.35
C TYR A 145 -3.46 -7.59 16.73
N ALA A 146 -3.08 -8.50 17.64
CA ALA A 146 -2.79 -8.18 19.03
C ALA A 146 -1.66 -7.16 19.19
N HIS A 147 -0.66 -7.18 18.30
CA HIS A 147 0.54 -6.34 18.39
C HIS A 147 0.44 -5.04 17.59
N ARG A 148 -0.73 -4.68 17.03
CA ARG A 148 -0.90 -3.48 16.20
C ARG A 148 -0.44 -2.20 16.90
N ALA A 149 -0.80 -2.02 18.17
CA ALA A 149 -0.45 -0.82 18.92
C ALA A 149 1.07 -0.67 19.09
N THR A 150 1.79 -1.77 19.22
CA THR A 150 3.26 -1.81 19.36
C THR A 150 3.96 -1.68 18.02
N VAL A 151 3.52 -2.44 17.01
CA VAL A 151 4.17 -2.51 15.69
C VAL A 151 3.82 -1.31 14.81
N GLY A 152 2.59 -0.79 14.92
CA GLY A 152 2.12 0.34 14.12
C GLY A 152 1.72 0.02 12.68
N PHE A 153 1.77 -1.24 12.26
CA PHE A 153 1.20 -1.69 10.99
C PHE A 153 0.79 -3.16 11.08
N LEU A 154 0.08 -3.64 10.06
CA LEU A 154 -0.29 -5.04 9.85
C LEU A 154 0.03 -5.44 8.41
N LEU A 155 0.79 -6.52 8.23
CA LEU A 155 1.01 -7.13 6.91
C LEU A 155 -0.31 -7.72 6.39
N THR A 156 -0.85 -7.13 5.32
CA THR A 156 -2.16 -7.46 4.76
C THR A 156 -2.11 -8.24 3.46
N GLY A 157 -0.94 -8.32 2.83
CA GLY A 157 -0.66 -9.19 1.71
C GLY A 157 0.83 -9.15 1.36
N MET A 158 1.35 -10.27 0.89
CA MET A 158 2.74 -10.33 0.40
C MET A 158 2.84 -11.38 -0.70
N LYS A 159 3.57 -11.03 -1.77
CA LYS A 159 3.85 -11.92 -2.90
C LYS A 159 5.32 -11.74 -3.27
N VAL A 160 6.13 -12.77 -3.09
CA VAL A 160 7.59 -12.71 -3.28
C VAL A 160 7.97 -13.67 -4.40
N TYR A 161 8.68 -13.16 -5.41
CA TYR A 161 9.17 -13.99 -6.51
C TYR A 161 10.42 -14.75 -6.07
N HIS A 162 10.40 -16.06 -6.24
CA HIS A 162 11.55 -16.93 -5.98
C HIS A 162 12.31 -17.13 -7.28
N GLU A 163 13.51 -16.57 -7.36
CA GLU A 163 14.24 -16.51 -8.63
C GLU A 163 14.58 -17.89 -9.17
N GLU A 164 14.99 -18.84 -8.33
CA GLU A 164 15.44 -20.17 -8.78
C GLU A 164 14.32 -21.01 -9.37
N SER A 165 13.20 -21.18 -8.64
CA SER A 165 12.02 -21.92 -9.09
C SER A 165 11.19 -21.18 -10.13
N GLY A 166 11.29 -19.85 -10.20
CA GLY A 166 10.43 -19.03 -11.05
C GLY A 166 8.99 -18.90 -10.55
N GLU A 167 8.75 -19.26 -9.28
CA GLU A 167 7.43 -19.27 -8.66
C GLU A 167 7.26 -18.12 -7.67
N TYR A 168 6.01 -17.89 -7.27
CA TYR A 168 5.67 -16.88 -6.27
C TYR A 168 5.29 -17.52 -4.95
N LEU A 169 6.01 -17.14 -3.88
CA LEU A 169 5.49 -17.28 -2.52
C LEU A 169 4.39 -16.24 -2.32
N SER A 170 3.14 -16.70 -2.21
CA SER A 170 1.99 -15.83 -1.93
C SER A 170 1.51 -16.07 -0.51
N VAL A 171 1.59 -15.03 0.30
CA VAL A 171 1.27 -15.08 1.72
C VAL A 171 -0.10 -14.43 1.94
N PRO A 172 -1.09 -15.18 2.48
CA PRO A 172 -2.45 -14.69 2.60
C PRO A 172 -2.57 -13.62 3.69
N ARG A 173 -3.62 -12.79 3.60
CA ARG A 173 -3.93 -11.69 4.54
C ARG A 173 -4.00 -12.06 6.03
N TYR A 174 -4.17 -13.35 6.33
CA TYR A 174 -4.28 -13.86 7.69
C TYR A 174 -2.91 -14.11 8.32
N PHE A 175 -1.87 -14.35 7.53
CA PHE A 175 -0.52 -14.58 8.02
C PHE A 175 -0.02 -13.43 8.89
N GLY A 176 -0.16 -12.18 8.42
CA GLY A 176 0.28 -11.02 9.18
C GLY A 176 -0.42 -10.85 10.54
N ARG A 177 -1.60 -11.46 10.72
CA ARG A 177 -2.36 -11.44 11.99
C ARG A 177 -1.76 -12.37 13.04
N CYS A 178 -0.98 -13.36 12.60
CA CYS A 178 -0.36 -14.37 13.44
C CYS A 178 1.09 -14.03 13.83
N LEU A 179 1.66 -12.95 13.31
CA LEU A 179 3.03 -12.55 13.62
C LEU A 179 3.10 -12.00 15.05
N ASP A 180 3.98 -12.53 15.88
CA ASP A 180 4.38 -11.84 17.11
C ASP A 180 5.43 -10.76 16.78
N LEU A 181 5.93 -10.09 17.82
CA LEU A 181 6.87 -8.97 17.68
C LEU A 181 8.17 -9.37 16.95
N ASP A 182 8.70 -10.55 17.22
CA ASP A 182 9.95 -11.04 16.60
C ASP A 182 9.69 -11.56 15.17
N ALA A 183 8.52 -12.17 14.96
CA ALA A 183 8.10 -12.67 13.66
C ALA A 183 7.82 -11.55 12.65
N VAL A 184 7.50 -10.32 13.09
CA VAL A 184 7.40 -9.16 12.17
C VAL A 184 8.69 -8.98 11.38
N TYR A 185 9.84 -9.06 12.03
CA TYR A 185 11.13 -8.94 11.36
C TYR A 185 11.48 -10.22 10.59
N SER A 186 11.56 -11.34 11.31
CA SER A 186 12.11 -12.60 10.77
C SER A 186 11.22 -13.24 9.70
N SER A 187 9.90 -13.20 9.87
CA SER A 187 8.93 -13.86 8.99
C SER A 187 8.12 -12.87 8.13
N GLY A 188 8.18 -11.58 8.43
CA GLY A 188 7.58 -10.51 7.62
C GLY A 188 8.59 -9.83 6.71
N ILE A 189 9.41 -8.95 7.29
CA ILE A 189 10.34 -8.09 6.54
C ILE A 189 11.40 -8.89 5.79
N ARG A 190 12.08 -9.83 6.45
CA ARG A 190 13.14 -10.64 5.80
C ARG A 190 12.59 -11.52 4.67
N VAL A 191 11.40 -12.09 4.86
CA VAL A 191 10.73 -12.87 3.81
C VAL A 191 10.38 -11.98 2.61
N PHE A 192 9.88 -10.76 2.83
CA PHE A 192 9.63 -9.81 1.75
C PHE A 192 10.89 -9.47 0.94
N LEU A 193 12.03 -9.27 1.61
CA LEU A 193 13.32 -8.99 0.95
C LEU A 193 13.84 -10.15 0.09
N GLY A 194 13.19 -11.32 0.16
CA GLY A 194 13.39 -12.44 -0.76
C GLY A 194 14.34 -13.51 -0.22
N PRO A 195 14.45 -14.65 -0.94
CA PRO A 195 15.25 -15.79 -0.49
C PRO A 195 16.77 -15.52 -0.54
N ASN A 196 17.21 -14.60 -1.40
CA ASN A 196 18.63 -14.24 -1.51
C ASN A 196 19.02 -13.21 -0.43
N VAL A 197 19.46 -13.72 0.72
CA VAL A 197 19.85 -12.90 1.89
C VAL A 197 20.97 -11.91 1.56
N ALA A 198 21.87 -12.23 0.64
CA ALA A 198 22.96 -11.33 0.25
C ALA A 198 22.48 -10.00 -0.35
N ARG A 199 21.22 -9.96 -0.86
CA ARG A 199 20.61 -8.75 -1.41
C ARG A 199 19.83 -7.94 -0.39
N HIS A 200 19.57 -8.48 0.80
CA HIS A 200 18.78 -7.80 1.84
C HIS A 200 19.33 -6.41 2.15
N PRO A 201 20.66 -6.23 2.34
CA PRO A 201 21.18 -4.92 2.69
C PRO A 201 20.96 -3.85 1.61
N ASP A 202 21.16 -4.20 0.34
CA ASP A 202 21.00 -3.27 -0.78
C ASP A 202 19.53 -2.90 -1.01
N LEU A 203 18.63 -3.90 -0.96
CA LEU A 203 17.18 -3.70 -1.05
C LEU A 203 16.68 -2.82 0.10
N ALA A 204 17.11 -3.12 1.33
CA ALA A 204 16.71 -2.36 2.51
C ALA A 204 17.16 -0.89 2.41
N ARG A 205 18.41 -0.62 2.02
CA ARG A 205 18.89 0.76 1.80
C ARG A 205 18.10 1.50 0.73
N ALA A 206 17.74 0.82 -0.36
CA ALA A 206 16.93 1.42 -1.42
C ALA A 206 15.51 1.80 -0.96
N PHE A 207 14.91 1.05 -0.02
CA PHE A 207 13.64 1.42 0.61
C PHE A 207 13.81 2.53 1.64
N LEU A 208 14.82 2.47 2.50
CA LEU A 208 15.07 3.43 3.59
C LEU A 208 15.12 4.87 3.10
N ALA A 209 15.90 5.13 2.04
CA ALA A 209 16.03 6.48 1.49
C ALA A 209 14.67 7.09 1.09
N ARG A 210 13.79 6.28 0.49
CA ARG A 210 12.44 6.70 0.09
C ARG A 210 11.51 6.87 1.30
N LEU A 211 11.57 5.96 2.27
CA LEU A 211 10.72 5.99 3.47
C LEU A 211 11.06 7.17 4.39
N GLN A 212 12.33 7.46 4.59
CA GLN A 212 12.79 8.61 5.36
C GLN A 212 12.34 9.93 4.70
N HIS A 213 12.41 10.01 3.36
CA HIS A 213 11.90 11.17 2.64
C HIS A 213 10.37 11.31 2.81
N MET A 214 9.61 10.23 2.61
CA MET A 214 8.16 10.22 2.86
C MET A 214 7.83 10.65 4.29
N ARG A 215 8.56 10.15 5.29
CA ARG A 215 8.35 10.45 6.71
C ARG A 215 8.44 11.95 7.01
N LYS A 216 9.38 12.64 6.37
CA LYS A 216 9.56 14.10 6.45
C LYS A 216 8.43 14.86 5.76
N LEU A 217 7.93 14.37 4.62
CA LEU A 217 6.82 15.04 3.93
C LEU A 217 5.50 14.88 4.69
N LEU A 218 5.26 13.69 5.26
CA LEU A 218 4.05 13.39 6.04
C LEU A 218 3.94 14.20 7.33
N SER A 219 5.06 14.63 7.93
CA SER A 219 5.02 15.50 9.11
C SER A 219 4.44 16.89 8.82
N ASN A 220 4.46 17.32 7.57
CA ASN A 220 3.95 18.63 7.15
C ASN A 220 2.48 18.58 6.71
N GLN A 221 1.82 17.43 6.82
CA GLN A 221 0.46 17.23 6.31
C GLN A 221 -0.59 17.44 7.39
N CYS A 222 -1.62 18.19 7.04
CA CYS A 222 -2.79 18.46 7.89
C CYS A 222 -3.89 17.40 7.74
N PHE A 223 -3.54 16.15 7.41
CA PHE A 223 -4.47 15.02 7.38
C PHE A 223 -3.88 13.78 8.05
N ALA A 224 -4.75 12.94 8.60
CA ALA A 224 -4.44 11.66 9.20
C ALA A 224 -4.94 10.53 8.27
N LEU A 225 -4.16 9.45 8.21
CA LEU A 225 -4.43 8.28 7.37
C LEU A 225 -4.79 7.09 8.24
N TYR A 226 -6.04 6.63 8.13
CA TYR A 226 -6.50 5.42 8.82
C TYR A 226 -6.78 4.34 7.79
N CYS A 227 -6.52 3.09 8.15
CA CYS A 227 -6.73 1.93 7.28
C CYS A 227 -6.01 1.98 5.91
N SER A 228 -5.23 3.01 5.64
CA SER A 228 -4.39 3.18 4.45
C SER A 228 -3.20 2.24 4.52
N SER A 229 -2.73 1.82 3.36
CA SER A 229 -1.60 0.92 3.23
C SER A 229 -0.39 1.63 2.65
N LEU A 230 0.78 1.13 3.03
CA LEU A 230 2.02 1.38 2.33
C LEU A 230 2.32 0.14 1.46
N LEU A 231 2.30 0.33 0.14
CA LEU A 231 2.67 -0.66 -0.84
C LEU A 231 4.18 -0.55 -1.11
N LEU A 232 4.90 -1.62 -0.80
CA LEU A 232 6.30 -1.80 -1.13
C LEU A 232 6.42 -2.80 -2.27
N ALA A 233 7.26 -2.52 -3.27
CA ALA A 233 7.60 -3.51 -4.26
C ALA A 233 9.02 -3.33 -4.79
N TYR A 234 9.57 -4.39 -5.40
CA TYR A 234 10.83 -4.32 -6.13
C TYR A 234 10.85 -5.32 -7.28
N SER A 235 11.74 -5.09 -8.24
CA SER A 235 11.98 -6.06 -9.32
C SER A 235 12.91 -7.17 -8.86
N SER A 236 12.44 -8.41 -8.96
CA SER A 236 13.24 -9.61 -8.67
C SER A 236 13.99 -10.02 -9.93
N SER A 237 15.04 -9.25 -10.27
CA SER A 237 15.92 -9.52 -11.41
C SER A 237 17.12 -10.35 -10.96
N ARG A 238 17.42 -11.41 -11.73
CA ARG A 238 18.61 -12.25 -11.58
C ARG A 238 19.92 -11.56 -11.97
N LEU A 239 19.90 -10.32 -12.49
CA LEU A 239 21.09 -9.69 -13.08
C LEU A 239 22.03 -9.15 -11.98
N PRO A 240 23.27 -9.67 -11.85
CA PRO A 240 24.22 -9.30 -10.79
C PRO A 240 24.73 -7.85 -10.86
N THR A 241 24.42 -7.12 -11.93
CA THR A 241 25.07 -5.86 -12.30
C THR A 241 24.10 -4.70 -12.55
N ALA A 242 22.80 -4.86 -12.29
CA ALA A 242 21.87 -3.74 -12.44
C ALA A 242 22.16 -2.69 -11.35
N PRO A 243 22.71 -1.51 -11.69
CA PRO A 243 23.26 -0.57 -10.71
C PRO A 243 22.19 0.13 -9.84
N ASN A 244 20.90 -0.15 -10.08
CA ASN A 244 19.79 0.42 -9.33
C ASN A 244 18.70 -0.62 -9.14
N VAL A 245 18.54 -1.10 -7.90
CA VAL A 245 17.37 -1.87 -7.50
C VAL A 245 16.14 -0.97 -7.62
N LYS A 246 15.27 -1.25 -8.58
CA LYS A 246 14.01 -0.50 -8.73
C LYS A 246 13.08 -0.86 -7.58
N THR A 247 12.86 0.10 -6.68
CA THR A 247 11.90 -0.02 -5.57
C THR A 247 10.69 0.89 -5.81
N VAL A 248 9.53 0.43 -5.34
CA VAL A 248 8.26 1.14 -5.31
C VAL A 248 7.90 1.34 -3.85
N VAL A 249 7.58 2.58 -3.50
CA VAL A 249 7.06 2.95 -2.18
C VAL A 249 5.89 3.88 -2.42
N LYS A 250 4.67 3.39 -2.19
CA LYS A 250 3.43 4.12 -2.51
C LYS A 250 2.43 4.01 -1.36
N LEU A 251 1.84 5.14 -0.99
CA LEU A 251 0.66 5.19 -0.15
C LEU A 251 -0.55 4.82 -1.01
N VAL A 252 -1.45 4.00 -0.47
CA VAL A 252 -2.68 3.57 -1.13
C VAL A 252 -3.84 3.49 -0.12
N ASP A 253 -5.07 3.36 -0.62
CA ASP A 253 -6.31 3.22 0.16
C ASP A 253 -6.66 4.42 1.04
N PHE A 254 -7.19 5.49 0.44
CA PHE A 254 -7.47 6.76 1.13
C PHE A 254 -8.92 6.93 1.60
N ALA A 255 -9.74 5.89 1.54
CA ALA A 255 -11.17 5.93 1.88
C ALA A 255 -11.50 6.40 3.32
N HIS A 256 -10.50 6.41 4.20
CA HIS A 256 -10.60 6.75 5.60
C HIS A 256 -9.66 7.90 6.01
N TYR A 257 -9.13 8.68 5.07
CA TYR A 257 -8.39 9.89 5.41
C TYR A 257 -9.28 10.91 6.16
N ARG A 258 -8.69 11.71 7.04
CA ARG A 258 -9.37 12.76 7.82
C ARG A 258 -8.50 14.00 7.87
N SER A 259 -9.09 15.19 7.82
CA SER A 259 -8.39 16.42 8.20
C SER A 259 -7.94 16.33 9.67
N LYS A 260 -6.73 16.79 9.98
CA LYS A 260 -6.22 16.92 11.35
C LYS A 260 -6.74 18.23 11.94
N LEU A 261 -7.37 18.18 13.11
CA LEU A 261 -7.35 19.35 14.00
C LEU A 261 -5.94 19.44 14.62
N GLU A 262 -5.43 20.67 14.74
CA GLU A 262 -4.02 21.08 14.66
C GLU A 262 -2.94 20.40 15.55
N SER A 263 -3.22 19.40 16.41
CA SER A 263 -2.19 18.96 17.38
C SER A 263 -1.95 17.47 17.60
N GLN A 264 -2.72 16.52 17.04
CA GLN A 264 -2.38 15.10 17.25
C GLN A 264 -2.81 14.14 16.13
N ASP A 265 -1.85 13.43 15.56
CA ASP A 265 -2.10 12.28 14.68
C ASP A 265 -2.43 11.03 15.50
N VAL A 266 -3.72 10.83 15.79
CA VAL A 266 -4.19 9.65 16.54
C VAL A 266 -4.30 8.38 15.68
N SER A 267 -3.99 8.45 14.38
CA SER A 267 -3.94 7.25 13.53
C SER A 267 -2.76 6.34 13.87
N GLY A 268 -1.67 6.92 14.38
CA GLY A 268 -0.40 6.24 14.60
C GLY A 268 0.31 5.82 13.31
N PHE A 269 -0.04 6.41 12.16
CA PHE A 269 0.61 6.13 10.89
C PHE A 269 2.13 6.36 10.98
N SER A 270 2.52 7.51 11.57
CA SER A 270 3.92 7.88 11.75
C SER A 270 4.69 6.86 12.60
N HIS A 271 4.08 6.33 13.66
CA HIS A 271 4.66 5.27 14.50
C HIS A 271 4.92 3.97 13.72
N GLY A 272 3.97 3.58 12.88
CA GLY A 272 4.14 2.44 11.98
C GLY A 272 5.26 2.64 10.97
N LEU A 273 5.35 3.84 10.38
CA LEU A 273 6.40 4.19 9.44
C LEU A 273 7.78 4.19 10.11
N ASP A 274 7.89 4.75 11.33
CA ASP A 274 9.13 4.75 12.11
C ASP A 274 9.56 3.32 12.50
N THR A 275 8.59 2.44 12.81
CA THR A 275 8.88 1.02 13.05
C THR A 275 9.38 0.31 11.80
N LEU A 276 8.75 0.52 10.65
CA LEU A 276 9.21 -0.06 9.39
C LEU A 276 10.60 0.43 8.99
N ILE A 277 10.88 1.73 9.17
CA ILE A 277 12.21 2.30 8.94
C ILE A 277 13.25 1.59 9.82
N ARG A 278 12.97 1.41 11.11
CA ARG A 278 13.90 0.70 12.02
C ARG A 278 14.17 -0.74 11.58
N LEU A 279 13.14 -1.48 11.19
CA LEU A 279 13.28 -2.88 10.76
C LEU A 279 14.08 -3.00 9.45
N LEU A 280 13.91 -2.05 8.53
CA LEU A 280 14.72 -2.02 7.31
C LEU A 280 16.14 -1.52 7.59
N ASP A 281 16.34 -0.64 8.57
CA ASP A 281 17.67 -0.21 9.01
C ASP A 281 18.46 -1.38 9.59
N GLU A 282 17.80 -2.22 10.40
CA GLU A 282 18.34 -3.50 10.87
C GLU A 282 18.73 -4.42 9.71
N ALA A 283 17.82 -4.65 8.75
CA ALA A 283 18.10 -5.44 7.54
C ALA A 283 19.23 -4.86 6.66
N SER A 284 19.48 -3.55 6.74
CA SER A 284 20.55 -2.88 6.01
C SER A 284 21.94 -3.07 6.61
N CYS A 285 21.97 -3.34 7.93
CA CYS A 285 23.16 -3.60 8.72
C CYS A 285 23.41 -5.11 8.90
N ASP A 286 22.38 -5.93 8.73
CA ASP A 286 22.42 -7.37 8.86
C ASP A 286 23.36 -7.98 7.81
N SER A 287 24.61 -8.11 8.23
CA SER A 287 25.68 -8.81 7.52
C SER A 287 25.78 -10.25 8.04
N SER A 288 24.72 -10.75 8.68
CA SER A 288 24.61 -12.05 9.30
C SER A 288 24.70 -13.17 8.25
N GLN A 289 25.96 -13.56 8.01
CA GLN A 289 26.52 -14.85 7.63
C GLN A 289 25.79 -15.68 6.56
N LEU A 290 26.52 -15.95 5.48
CA LEU A 290 26.32 -16.96 4.42
C LEU A 290 26.19 -18.42 4.94
N CYS A 291 25.51 -18.66 6.05
CA CYS A 291 25.20 -20.02 6.49
C CYS A 291 23.92 -20.47 5.79
N ASP A 292 24.08 -21.41 4.86
CA ASP A 292 23.03 -22.13 4.14
C ASP A 292 21.81 -22.42 5.04
N PRO A 293 20.61 -21.93 4.70
CA PRO A 293 19.41 -22.51 5.24
C PRO A 293 19.21 -23.88 4.58
N SER A 294 19.41 -24.95 5.36
CA SER A 294 18.91 -26.29 5.01
C SER A 294 17.49 -26.18 4.44
N PRO A 295 17.16 -26.91 3.37
CA PRO A 295 15.89 -26.78 2.69
C PRO A 295 14.76 -27.06 3.67
N LEU A 296 13.90 -26.05 3.87
CA LEU A 296 12.61 -26.23 4.51
C LEU A 296 11.82 -27.24 3.67
N SER A 297 11.70 -28.46 4.19
CA SER A 297 10.79 -29.48 3.67
C SER A 297 9.37 -28.93 3.72
N ILE A 298 8.78 -28.74 2.55
CA ILE A 298 7.35 -28.46 2.40
C ILE A 298 6.61 -29.75 2.81
N VAL A 299 5.77 -29.65 3.84
CA VAL A 299 4.66 -30.59 4.11
C VAL A 299 3.36 -29.85 3.86
#